data_AF-A0A0F8WJU7-F1
#
_entry.id   AF-A0A0F8WJU7-F1
#
_cell.length_a   1.000
_cell.length_b   1.000
_cell.length_c   1.000
_cell.angle_alpha   90.00
_cell.angle_beta   90.00
_cell.angle_gamma   90.00
#
_symmetry.space_group_name_H-M   'P 1'
#
loop_
_entity.id
_entity.type
_entity.pdbx_description
1 polymer ?
#
loop_
_entity_poly.entity_id
_entity_poly.type
_entity_poly.pdbx_seq_one_letter_code
_entity_poly.pdbx_strand_id
1 'polypeptide(L)'
;MHEKGRILINKAIKNGEVIGLDKSCEYLPCHEKLEDCTFCYCLFYPCNDPQTGGYEKLHSRTGKPIWACSSCIFAHKTKNAKKILKGLIKLNLDFNLISREDLLKLRLEILDEESD
;
A
#
# COMPACT_ATOMS: atom_id res chain seq x y z
N MET A 1 -8.42 4.18 -6.44
CA MET A 1 -7.27 3.25 -6.60
C MET A 1 -7.01 3.01 -8.07
N HIS A 2 -5.75 2.93 -8.46
CA HIS A 2 -5.33 2.74 -9.85
C HIS A 2 -5.67 1.32 -10.35
N GLU A 3 -6.05 1.18 -11.62
CA GLU A 3 -6.43 -0.10 -12.23
C GLU A 3 -5.32 -1.15 -12.17
N LYS A 4 -4.09 -0.79 -12.58
CA LYS A 4 -2.90 -1.67 -12.45
C LYS A 4 -2.72 -2.17 -11.01
N GLY A 5 -3.03 -1.35 -10.01
CA GLY A 5 -2.98 -1.73 -8.60
C GLY A 5 -3.95 -2.85 -8.27
N ARG A 6 -5.19 -2.75 -8.72
CA ARG A 6 -6.20 -3.81 -8.51
C ARG A 6 -5.78 -5.13 -9.13
N ILE A 7 -5.23 -5.09 -10.35
CA ILE A 7 -4.76 -6.30 -11.05
C ILE A 7 -3.64 -6.98 -10.26
N LEU A 8 -2.64 -6.21 -9.81
CA LEU A 8 -1.52 -6.74 -9.03
C LEU A 8 -1.98 -7.32 -7.69
N ILE A 9 -2.91 -6.66 -7.01
CA ILE A 9 -3.44 -7.12 -5.72
C ILE A 9 -4.20 -8.44 -5.88
N ASN A 10 -5.11 -8.53 -6.87
CA ASN A 10 -5.85 -9.77 -7.13
C ASN A 10 -4.91 -10.91 -7.56
N LYS A 11 -3.85 -10.62 -8.33
CA LYS A 11 -2.83 -11.61 -8.66
C LYS A 11 -2.10 -12.11 -7.41
N ALA A 12 -1.70 -11.21 -6.50
CA ALA A 12 -1.04 -11.57 -5.25
C ALA A 12 -1.94 -12.43 -4.35
N ILE A 13 -3.22 -12.05 -4.19
CA ILE A 13 -4.22 -12.84 -3.42
C ILE A 13 -4.36 -14.24 -4.03
N LYS A 14 -4.52 -14.34 -5.35
CA LYS A 14 -4.67 -15.61 -6.06
C LYS A 14 -3.45 -16.52 -5.90
N ASN A 15 -2.25 -15.97 -6.00
CA ASN A 15 -1.01 -16.75 -5.89
C ASN A 15 -0.63 -17.05 -4.43
N GLY A 16 -1.13 -16.27 -3.47
CA GLY A 16 -0.75 -16.39 -2.06
C GLY A 16 0.67 -15.93 -1.75
N GLU A 17 1.30 -15.18 -2.66
CA GLU A 17 2.70 -14.74 -2.54
C GLU A 17 2.86 -13.24 -2.87
N VAL A 18 3.84 -12.62 -2.22
CA VAL A 18 4.32 -11.28 -2.57
C VAL A 18 5.35 -11.39 -3.71
N ILE A 19 5.40 -10.40 -4.59
CA ILE A 19 6.29 -10.42 -5.76
C ILE A 19 7.72 -9.97 -5.44
N GLY A 20 7.94 -9.35 -4.27
CA GLY A 20 9.22 -8.72 -3.94
C GLY A 20 9.49 -7.48 -4.79
N LEU A 21 10.77 -7.13 -4.94
CA LEU A 21 11.18 -5.95 -5.69
C LEU A 21 11.04 -6.18 -7.21
N ASP A 22 10.26 -5.33 -7.89
CA ASP A 22 10.15 -5.34 -9.34
C ASP A 22 11.30 -4.57 -10.00
N LYS A 23 12.39 -5.28 -10.32
CA LYS A 23 13.57 -4.70 -10.98
C LYS A 23 13.34 -4.23 -12.42
N SER A 24 12.19 -4.56 -13.02
CA SER A 24 11.84 -4.12 -14.38
C SER A 24 11.06 -2.80 -14.41
N CYS A 25 10.72 -2.27 -13.23
CA CYS A 25 9.96 -1.03 -13.08
C CYS A 25 10.74 0.17 -13.65
N GLU A 26 10.14 0.86 -14.62
CA GLU A 26 10.69 2.09 -15.24
C GLU A 26 10.90 3.24 -14.23
N TYR A 27 10.25 3.17 -13.07
CA TYR A 27 10.39 4.14 -11.98
C TYR A 27 11.47 3.75 -10.95
N LEU A 28 12.20 2.65 -11.14
CA LEU A 28 13.44 2.40 -10.42
C LEU A 28 14.60 3.02 -11.20
N PRO A 29 15.51 3.77 -10.53
CA PRO A 29 15.75 3.83 -9.09
C PRO A 29 15.02 4.96 -8.33
N CYS A 30 14.06 5.68 -8.94
CA CYS A 30 13.41 6.85 -8.31
C CYS A 30 12.68 6.55 -6.99
N HIS A 31 12.41 5.27 -6.68
CA HIS A 31 11.98 4.84 -5.35
C HIS A 31 13.10 4.07 -4.66
N GLU A 32 13.79 4.74 -3.73
CA GLU A 32 14.86 4.13 -2.93
C GLU A 32 14.31 3.39 -1.71
N LYS A 33 15.08 2.43 -1.18
CA LYS A 33 14.78 1.68 0.06
C LYS A 33 13.48 0.87 0.00
N LEU A 34 13.04 0.50 -1.21
CA LEU A 34 11.95 -0.44 -1.39
C LEU A 34 12.48 -1.87 -1.26
N GLU A 35 11.71 -2.71 -0.57
CA GLU A 35 11.99 -4.16 -0.44
C GLU A 35 10.97 -4.99 -1.23
N ASP A 36 9.78 -4.43 -1.46
CA ASP A 36 8.64 -5.11 -2.08
C ASP A 36 7.79 -4.14 -2.91
N CYS A 37 7.35 -4.57 -4.11
CA CYS A 37 6.53 -3.77 -5.02
C CYS A 37 5.10 -4.32 -5.20
N THR A 38 4.71 -5.35 -4.45
CA THR A 38 3.39 -6.02 -4.57
C THR A 38 2.24 -5.02 -4.47
N PHE A 39 2.37 -4.06 -3.54
CA PHE A 39 1.37 -3.03 -3.26
C PHE A 39 1.88 -1.62 -3.65
N CYS A 40 2.65 -1.52 -4.74
CA CYS A 40 3.20 -0.26 -5.24
C CYS A 40 2.13 0.82 -5.42
N TYR A 41 0.94 0.41 -5.90
CA TYR A 41 -0.27 1.20 -5.75
C TYR A 41 -0.87 0.94 -4.37
N CYS A 42 -0.61 1.85 -3.44
CA CYS A 42 -1.06 1.72 -2.06
C CYS A 42 -2.59 1.57 -1.98
N LEU A 43 -3.04 0.40 -1.52
CA LEU A 43 -4.44 0.08 -1.30
C LEU A 43 -5.11 0.92 -0.19
N PHE A 44 -4.31 1.56 0.66
CA PHE A 44 -4.80 2.40 1.75
C PHE A 44 -4.95 3.87 1.39
N TYR A 45 -4.52 4.28 0.20
CA TYR A 45 -4.49 5.70 -0.18
C TYR A 45 -5.90 6.28 -0.40
N PRO A 46 -6.18 7.50 0.12
CA PRO A 46 -5.36 8.28 1.05
C PRO A 46 -5.55 7.81 2.51
N CYS A 47 -4.50 7.35 3.19
CA CYS A 47 -4.65 6.83 4.56
C CYS A 47 -4.75 7.92 5.63
N ASN A 48 -4.36 9.17 5.29
CA ASN A 48 -4.37 10.33 6.19
C ASN A 48 -3.66 10.08 7.53
N ASP A 49 -2.63 9.21 7.53
CA ASP A 49 -1.87 8.86 8.71
C ASP A 49 -0.38 9.23 8.53
N PRO A 50 0.13 10.21 9.29
CA PRO A 50 1.50 10.70 9.15
C PRO A 50 2.57 9.77 9.72
N GLN A 51 2.21 8.77 10.54
CA GLN A 51 3.16 7.87 11.20
C GLN A 51 4.09 7.13 10.24
N THR A 52 3.63 6.93 9.00
CA THR A 52 4.38 6.22 7.96
C THR A 52 5.03 7.14 6.93
N GLY A 53 5.13 8.44 7.20
CA GLY A 53 5.76 9.44 6.32
C GLY A 53 4.81 10.09 5.31
N GLY A 54 3.50 9.87 5.43
CA GLY A 54 2.51 10.65 4.68
C GLY A 54 2.34 12.06 5.27
N TYR A 55 1.96 13.03 4.44
CA TYR A 55 1.76 14.41 4.88
C TYR A 55 0.76 15.15 3.99
N GLU A 56 0.11 16.17 4.52
CA GLU A 56 -0.71 17.09 3.74
C GLU A 56 0.16 18.14 3.05
N LYS A 57 -0.12 18.45 1.79
CA LYS A 57 0.52 19.55 1.05
C LYS A 57 -0.49 20.27 0.17
N LEU A 58 -0.17 21.49 -0.26
CA LEU A 58 -0.99 22.22 -1.21
C LEU A 58 -0.70 21.76 -2.65
N HIS A 59 -1.76 21.53 -3.42
CA HIS A 59 -1.63 21.23 -4.83
C HIS A 59 -1.16 22.46 -5.63
N SER A 60 -0.08 22.33 -6.38
CA SER A 60 0.66 23.45 -7.00
C SER A 60 -0.16 24.31 -7.96
N ARG A 61 -1.21 23.75 -8.58
CA ARG A 61 -2.08 24.50 -9.53
C ARG A 61 -3.38 25.02 -8.94
N THR A 62 -3.89 24.39 -7.87
CA THR A 62 -5.24 24.66 -7.36
C THR A 62 -5.25 25.25 -5.95
N GLY A 63 -4.12 25.22 -5.24
CA GLY A 63 -4.01 25.67 -3.86
C GLY A 63 -4.81 24.83 -2.85
N LYS A 64 -5.44 23.73 -3.28
CA LYS A 64 -6.23 22.87 -2.40
C LYS A 64 -5.33 21.89 -1.62
N PRO A 65 -5.65 21.57 -0.36
CA PRO A 65 -4.97 20.52 0.39
C PRO A 65 -5.09 19.16 -0.30
N ILE A 66 -3.99 18.42 -0.34
CA ILE A 66 -3.90 17.04 -0.85
C ILE A 66 -3.05 16.20 0.08
N TRP A 67 -3.37 14.92 0.18
CA TRP A 67 -2.55 13.93 0.89
C TRP A 67 -1.41 13.43 0.00
N ALA A 68 -0.18 13.47 0.50
CA ALA A 68 1.02 13.00 -0.18
C ALA A 68 1.66 11.83 0.57
N CYS A 69 1.80 10.69 -0.11
CA CYS A 69 2.49 9.51 0.41
C CYS A 69 3.89 9.31 -0.18
N SER A 70 4.48 10.33 -0.80
CA SER A 70 5.77 10.19 -1.51
C SER A 70 6.94 9.75 -0.62
N SER A 71 6.83 9.98 0.70
CA SER A 71 7.85 9.56 1.69
C SER A 71 7.43 8.31 2.47
N CYS A 72 6.33 7.66 2.08
CA CYS A 72 5.80 6.48 2.75
C CYS A 72 6.28 5.19 2.10
N ILE A 73 7.01 4.38 2.87
CA ILE A 73 7.49 3.05 2.45
C ILE A 73 6.72 1.89 3.10
N PHE A 74 5.61 2.17 3.80
CA PHE A 74 4.90 1.17 4.63
C PHE A 74 4.58 -0.12 3.87
N ALA A 75 3.93 -0.01 2.71
CA ALA A 75 3.55 -1.17 1.91
C ALA A 75 4.71 -1.77 1.09
N HIS A 76 5.87 -1.10 1.07
CA HIS A 76 7.07 -1.50 0.36
C HIS A 76 8.10 -2.21 1.25
N LYS A 77 7.85 -2.32 2.56
CA LYS A 77 8.61 -3.22 3.44
C LYS A 77 8.09 -4.65 3.23
N THR A 78 8.98 -5.62 2.99
CA THR A 78 8.56 -7.01 2.71
C THR A 78 7.75 -7.60 3.86
N LYS A 79 8.11 -7.28 5.11
CA LYS A 79 7.37 -7.69 6.31
C LYS A 79 5.90 -7.24 6.25
N ASN A 80 5.68 -5.96 5.94
CA ASN A 80 4.34 -5.38 5.87
C ASN A 80 3.58 -5.90 4.66
N ALA A 81 4.21 -6.02 3.49
CA ALA A 81 3.58 -6.60 2.30
C ALA A 81 3.03 -8.01 2.59
N LYS A 82 3.80 -8.86 3.28
CA LYS A 82 3.34 -10.19 3.71
C LYS A 82 2.15 -10.12 4.67
N LYS A 83 2.17 -9.23 5.66
CA LYS A 83 1.04 -9.03 6.59
C LYS A 83 -0.22 -8.54 5.87
N ILE A 84 -0.08 -7.58 4.96
CA ILE A 84 -1.18 -7.07 4.11
C ILE A 84 -1.78 -8.24 3.32
N LEU A 85 -0.96 -9.01 2.60
CA LEU A 85 -1.43 -10.14 1.82
C LEU A 85 -2.17 -11.18 2.67
N LYS A 86 -1.62 -11.53 3.84
CA LYS A 86 -2.26 -12.44 4.79
C LYS A 86 -3.62 -11.92 5.23
N GLY A 87 -3.73 -10.63 5.55
CA GLY A 87 -4.98 -9.98 5.90
C GLY A 87 -6.02 -10.02 4.78
N LEU A 88 -5.60 -9.70 3.55
CA LEU A 88 -6.48 -9.77 2.37
C LEU A 88 -7.00 -11.19 2.12
N ILE A 89 -6.14 -12.21 2.22
CA ILE A 89 -6.54 -13.62 2.09
C ILE A 89 -7.52 -14.02 3.20
N LYS A 90 -7.30 -13.57 4.44
CA LYS A 90 -8.17 -13.85 5.60
C LYS A 90 -9.57 -13.26 5.42
N LEU A 91 -9.70 -12.12 4.74
CA LEU A 91 -11.01 -11.53 4.43
C LEU A 91 -11.82 -12.42 3.47
N ASN A 92 -11.16 -13.29 2.68
CA ASN A 92 -11.78 -14.25 1.78
C ASN A 92 -12.82 -13.60 0.83
N LEU A 93 -12.48 -12.43 0.30
CA LEU A 93 -13.29 -11.65 -0.63
C LEU A 93 -12.45 -11.30 -1.86
N ASP A 94 -13.13 -11.11 -3.00
CA ASP A 94 -12.53 -10.39 -4.13
C ASP A 94 -12.15 -8.98 -3.65
N PHE A 95 -10.97 -8.49 -4.04
CA PHE A 95 -10.49 -7.19 -3.59
C PHE A 95 -11.46 -6.04 -3.89
N ASN A 96 -12.24 -6.12 -4.97
CA ASN A 96 -13.23 -5.11 -5.32
C ASN A 96 -14.43 -5.08 -4.36
N LEU A 97 -14.62 -6.12 -3.57
CA LEU A 97 -15.69 -6.23 -2.57
C LEU A 97 -15.22 -5.80 -1.17
N ILE A 98 -13.93 -5.55 -0.97
CA ILE A 98 -13.40 -5.14 0.33
C ILE A 98 -13.69 -3.66 0.54
N SER A 99 -14.36 -3.34 1.65
CA SER A 99 -14.71 -1.97 1.99
C SER A 99 -13.47 -1.14 2.33
N ARG A 100 -13.59 0.19 2.22
CA ARG A 100 -12.49 1.08 2.59
C ARG A 100 -12.18 0.97 4.08
N GLU A 101 -13.22 0.84 4.89
CA GLU A 101 -13.17 0.69 6.33
C GLU A 101 -12.36 -0.54 6.72
N ASP A 102 -12.58 -1.68 6.06
CA ASP A 102 -11.85 -2.92 6.36
C ASP A 102 -10.39 -2.85 5.94
N LEU A 103 -10.08 -2.18 4.81
CA LEU A 103 -8.69 -1.90 4.43
C LEU A 103 -7.98 -1.03 5.47
N LEU A 104 -8.64 0.00 5.98
CA LEU A 104 -8.04 0.86 7.00
C LEU A 104 -7.89 0.16 8.34
N LYS A 105 -8.85 -0.70 8.75
CA LYS A 105 -8.71 -1.56 9.93
C LYS A 105 -7.51 -2.49 9.82
N LEU A 106 -7.37 -3.20 8.69
CA LEU A 106 -6.21 -4.05 8.42
C LEU A 106 -4.89 -3.27 8.54
N ARG A 107 -4.86 -2.04 8.02
CA ARG A 107 -3.66 -1.20 8.14
C ARG A 107 -3.32 -0.88 9.60
N LEU A 108 -4.32 -0.52 10.40
CA LEU A 108 -4.13 -0.20 11.82
C LEU A 108 -3.62 -1.41 12.60
N GLU A 109 -4.22 -2.60 12.40
CA GLU A 109 -3.77 -3.86 13.01
C GLU A 109 -2.28 -4.12 12.73
N ILE A 110 -1.84 -3.91 11.48
CA ILE A 110 -0.44 -4.12 11.10
C ILE A 110 0.50 -3.10 11.77
N LEU A 111 0.07 -1.86 11.98
CA LEU A 111 0.87 -0.84 12.65
C LEU A 111 0.98 -1.08 14.15
N ASP A 112 -0.11 -1.51 14.78
CA ASP A 112 -0.12 -1.82 16.21
C ASP A 112 0.84 -2.99 16.51
N GLU A 113 0.90 -4.01 15.65
CA GLU A 113 1.86 -5.13 15.74
C GLU A 113 3.34 -4.74 15.58
N GLU A 114 3.67 -3.53 15.11
CA GLU A 114 5.06 -3.05 14.99
C GLU A 114 5.50 -2.18 16.19
N SER A 115 4.59 -1.92 17.14
CA SER A 115 4.84 -1.05 18.30
C SER A 115 5.31 -1.80 19.55
N ASP A 116 5.45 -3.13 19.45
CA ASP A 116 6.02 -4.04 20.46
C ASP A 116 7.45 -4.49 20.09
#